data_AF-A0AAD6Z6L2-F1
#
_entry.id   AF-A0AAD6Z6L2-F1
#
_cell.length_a   1.000
_cell.length_b   1.000
_cell.length_c   1.000
_cell.angle_alpha   90.00
_cell.angle_beta   90.00
_cell.angle_gamma   90.00
#
_symmetry.space_group_name_H-M   'P 1'
#
loop_
_entity.id
_entity.type
_entity.pdbx_description
1 polymer ?
#
loop_
_entity_poly.entity_id
_entity_poly.type
_entity_poly.pdbx_seq_one_letter_code
_entity_poly.pdbx_strand_id
1 'polypeptide(L)' 'VLVRFVPVSFDPAARGALDVVSDNSGFPRGALTKARWIKPPERRRAGQRVAHAVFGFSDPHAANGVM' A
#
# COMPACT_ATOMS: atom_id res chain seq x y z
N VAL A 1 -7.32 5.45 0.65
CA VAL A 1 -6.36 6.28 1.42
C VAL A 1 -5.07 6.43 0.63
N LEU A 2 -4.49 7.64 0.62
CA LEU A 2 -3.17 7.89 0.03
C LEU A 2 -2.10 7.58 1.09
N VAL A 3 -1.23 6.62 0.78
CA VAL A 3 -0.15 6.20 1.67
C VAL A 3 1.18 6.72 1.11
N ARG A 4 1.92 7.43 1.96
CA ARG A 4 3.22 8.02 1.63
C ARG A 4 4.34 7.11 2.11
N PHE A 5 5.52 7.27 1.51
CA PHE A 5 6.75 6.57 1.92
C PHE A 5 6.71 5.04 1.83
N VAL A 6 5.89 4.47 0.93
CA VAL A 6 5.84 3.02 0.75
C VAL A 6 7.12 2.57 0.02
N PRO A 7 7.86 1.56 0.53
CA PRO A 7 9.07 1.05 -0.11
C PRO A 7 8.80 0.62 -1.55
N VAL A 8 9.67 0.98 -2.50
CA VAL A 8 9.51 0.56 -3.90
C VAL A 8 9.66 -0.95 -4.11
N SER A 9 10.19 -1.67 -3.11
CA SER A 9 10.22 -3.13 -3.05
C SER A 9 8.85 -3.77 -2.80
N PHE A 10 7.86 -2.99 -2.37
CA PHE A 10 6.48 -3.46 -2.26
C PHE A 10 5.89 -3.66 -3.65
N ASP A 11 5.44 -4.86 -3.96
CA ASP A 11 4.69 -5.13 -5.19
C ASP A 11 3.20 -5.30 -4.88
N PRO A 12 2.35 -4.30 -5.16
CA PRO A 12 0.90 -4.41 -4.95
C PRO A 12 0.22 -5.46 -5.84
N ALA A 13 0.88 -5.93 -6.92
CA ALA A 13 0.37 -6.99 -7.78
C ALA A 13 0.77 -8.39 -7.30
N ALA A 14 1.73 -8.50 -6.37
CA ALA A 14 2.15 -9.78 -5.83
C ALA A 14 1.05 -10.42 -4.97
N ARG A 15 0.88 -11.73 -5.14
CA ARG A 15 -0.11 -12.50 -4.38
C ARG A 15 0.24 -12.47 -2.89
N GLY A 16 -0.70 -12.06 -2.04
CA GLY A 16 -0.51 -11.92 -0.60
C GLY A 16 0.21 -10.63 -0.17
N ALA A 17 0.52 -9.71 -1.09
CA ALA A 17 1.12 -8.42 -0.74
C ALA A 17 0.24 -7.61 0.22
N LEU A 18 -1.09 -7.69 0.03
CA LEU A 18 -2.05 -7.02 0.90
C LEU A 18 -2.04 -7.60 2.32
N ASP A 19 -1.93 -8.93 2.43
CA ASP A 19 -1.90 -9.62 3.72
C ASP A 19 -0.62 -9.26 4.50
N VAL A 20 0.53 -9.17 3.82
CA VAL A 20 1.79 -8.73 4.43
C VAL A 20 1.69 -7.29 4.94
N VAL A 21 1.01 -6.40 4.22
CA VAL A 21 0.78 -5.02 4.68
C VAL A 21 -0.17 -5.00 5.88
N SER A 22 -1.25 -5.78 5.85
CA SER A 22 -2.17 -5.93 6.98
C SER A 22 -1.45 -6.41 8.23
N ASP A 23 -0.65 -7.47 8.12
CA ASP A 23 0.09 -8.07 9.23
C ASP A 23 1.12 -7.08 9.82
N ASN A 24 1.86 -6.35 8.97
CA ASN A 24 2.86 -5.39 9.44
C ASN A 24 2.28 -4.10 10.02
N SER A 25 1.06 -3.74 9.62
CA SER A 25 0.43 -2.46 9.99
C SER A 25 -0.63 -2.63 11.08
N GLY A 26 -0.83 -3.85 11.59
CA GLY A 26 -1.84 -4.15 12.61
C GLY A 26 -3.28 -4.07 12.10
N PHE A 27 -3.50 -4.08 10.78
CA PHE A 27 -4.84 -4.13 10.23
C PHE A 27 -5.35 -5.57 10.22
N PRO A 28 -6.66 -5.79 10.44
CA PRO A 28 -7.26 -7.10 10.23
C PRO A 28 -6.95 -7.62 8.82
N ARG A 29 -6.69 -8.93 8.70
CA ARG A 29 -6.58 -9.56 7.38
C ARG A 29 -7.88 -9.35 6.59
N GLY A 30 -7.75 -9.01 5.32
CA GLY A 30 -8.88 -8.63 4.47
C GLY A 30 -9.39 -7.19 4.63
N ALA A 31 -8.89 -6.41 5.60
CA ALA A 31 -9.20 -4.99 5.70
C ALA A 31 -8.67 -4.21 4.49
N LEU A 32 -7.55 -4.64 3.91
CA LEU A 32 -6.95 -4.07 2.71
C LEU A 32 -7.45 -4.82 1.47
N THR A 33 -8.27 -4.18 0.66
CA THR A 33 -8.94 -4.81 -0.49
C THR A 33 -8.23 -4.54 -1.81
N LYS A 34 -7.45 -3.46 -1.87
CA LYS A 34 -6.73 -3.07 -3.08
C LYS A 34 -5.49 -2.25 -2.72
N ALA A 35 -4.41 -2.45 -3.45
CA ALA A 35 -3.29 -1.53 -3.45
C ALA A 35 -2.92 -1.20 -4.90
N ARG A 36 -2.56 0.05 -5.16
CA ARG A 36 -1.99 0.45 -6.45
C ARG A 36 -1.02 1.59 -6.27
N TRP A 37 0.00 1.64 -7.11
CA TRP A 37 0.89 2.78 -7.17
C TRP A 37 0.19 4.00 -7.77
N ILE A 38 0.48 5.20 -7.24
CA ILE A 38 0.04 6.46 -7.87
C ILE A 38 0.86 6.72 -9.13
N LYS A 39 2.19 6.52 -9.02
CA LYS A 39 3.11 6.64 -10.14
C LYS A 39 3.65 5.26 -10.49
N PRO A 40 3.48 4.81 -11.74
CA PRO A 40 3.98 3.51 -12.14
C PRO A 40 5.52 3.54 -12.15
N PRO A 41 6.19 2.39 -11.99
CA PRO A 41 7.64 2.32 -11.80
C PRO A 41 8.45 3.07 -12.86
N GLU A 42 7.99 3.07 -14.11
CA GLU A 42 8.66 3.65 -15.28
C GLU A 42 8.74 5.19 -15.20
N ARG A 43 7.90 5.81 -14.37
CA ARG A 43 7.86 7.26 -14.16
C ARG A 43 8.54 7.68 -12.84
N ARG A 44 9.22 6.77 -12.15
CA ARG A 44 9.95 7.06 -10.91
C ARG A 44 11.34 7.62 -11.22
N ARG A 45 11.89 8.41 -10.31
CA ARG A 45 13.27 8.87 -10.44
C ARG A 45 14.22 7.71 -10.18
N ALA A 46 15.30 7.61 -10.96
CA ALA A 46 16.37 6.65 -10.70
C ALA A 46 16.90 6.82 -9.26
N GLY A 47 17.03 5.71 -8.52
CA GLY A 47 17.46 5.72 -7.11
C GLY A 47 16.36 6.04 -6.08
N GLN A 48 15.10 6.23 -6.50
CA GLN A 48 14.00 6.46 -5.57
C GLN A 48 13.69 5.21 -4.72
N ARG A 49 13.87 5.29 -3.40
CA ARG A 49 13.64 4.17 -2.46
C ARG A 49 12.19 4.02 -2.00
N VAL A 50 11.40 5.09 -2.10
CA VAL A 50 10.03 5.15 -1.59
C VAL A 50 9.10 5.84 -2.58
N ALA A 51 7.85 5.39 -2.65
CA ALA A 51 6.82 5.90 -3.54
C ALA A 51 5.49 6.09 -2.81
N HIS A 52 4.53 6.67 -3.54
CA HIS A 52 3.18 6.90 -3.02
C HIS A 52 2.22 5.85 -3.60
N ALA A 53 1.45 5.22 -2.74
CA ALA A 53 0.44 4.23 -3.11
C ALA A 53 -0.96 4.71 -2.70
N VAL A 54 -1.97 4.17 -3.38
CA VAL A 54 -3.36 4.25 -2.95
C VAL A 54 -3.76 2.87 -2.44
N PHE A 55 -4.21 2.86 -1.20
CA PHE A 55 -4.75 1.68 -0.54
C PHE A 55 -6.27 1.80 -0.46
N GLY A 56 -6.97 0.76 -0.91
CA GLY A 56 -8.40 0.57 -0.76
C GLY A 56 -8.64 -0.30 0.46
N PHE A 57 -9.58 0.12 1.30
CA PHE A 57 -9.94 -0.59 2.51
C PHE A 57 -11.40 -1.04 2.40
N SER A 58 -11.74 -2.15 3.07
CA SER A 58 -13.12 -2.64 3.17
C SER A 58 -13.97 -1.84 4.15
N ASP A 59 -13.34 -1.17 5.11
CA ASP A 59 -14.00 -0.48 6.21
C ASP A 59 -13.44 0.94 6.42
N PRO A 60 -14.30 1.95 6.66
CA PRO A 60 -13.86 3.33 6.91
C PRO A 60 -13.02 3.50 8.18
N HIS A 61 -13.26 2.74 9.25
CA HIS A 61 -12.41 2.79 10.45
C HIS A 61 -11.01 2.26 10.15
N ALA A 62 -10.90 1.16 9.39
CA ALA A 62 -9.61 0.66 8.93
C ALA A 62 -8.89 1.70 8.05
N ALA A 63 -9.62 2.39 7.17
CA ALA A 63 -9.08 3.47 6.35
C ALA A 63 -8.56 4.66 7.18
N ASN A 64 -9.29 5.02 8.24
CA ASN A 64 -8.95 6.15 9.09
C ASN A 64 -7.81 5.84 10.08
N GLY A 65 -7.55 4.57 10.39
CA GLY A 65 -6.44 4.14 11.26
C GLY A 65 -5.05 4.19 10.62
N VAL A 66 -4.95 4.55 9.33
CA VAL A 66 -3.68 4.68 8.58
C VAL A 66 -2.97 6.02 8.88
N MET A 67 -3.58 6.89 9.69
CA MET A 67 -3.12 8.26 9.94
C MET A 67 -2.13 8.38 11.09
#